data_AF-A0A967GSR4-F1
#
_entry.id   AF-A0A967GSR4-F1
#
_cell.length_a   1.000
_cell.length_b   1.000
_cell.length_c   1.000
_cell.angle_alpha   90.00
_cell.angle_beta   90.00
_cell.angle_gamma   90.00
#
_symmetry.space_group_name_H-M   'P 1'
#
loop_
_entity.id
_entity.type
_entity.pdbx_description
1 polymer ?
#
loop_
_entity_poly.entity_id
_entity_poly.type
_entity_poly.pdbx_seq_one_letter_code
_entity_poly.pdbx_strand_id
1 'polypeptide(L)'
;MFRIDDGRASGTRQNLRVVMTPADSSALHRFEDMMSNDRYGCTIIHNEKEIYYDCGIRMRGSMWTRNAPGETGLNYKFPADKPFRGMHDTITTRRR
;
A
#
# COMPACT_ATOMS: atom_id res chain seq x y z
N MET A 1 2.58 15.39 -16.01
CA MET A 1 2.93 15.09 -14.61
C MET A 1 4.43 15.18 -14.48
N PHE A 2 4.94 16.02 -13.57
CA PHE A 2 6.38 16.17 -13.35
C PHE A 2 6.81 15.21 -12.24
N ARG A 3 7.80 14.35 -12.49
CA ARG A 3 8.31 13.37 -11.52
C ARG A 3 9.48 14.00 -10.77
N ILE A 4 9.35 14.13 -9.46
CA ILE A 4 10.45 14.53 -8.58
C ILE A 4 11.15 13.25 -8.13
N ASP A 5 12.46 13.17 -8.36
CA ASP A 5 13.28 12.10 -7.78
C ASP A 5 13.56 12.42 -6.31
N ASP A 6 13.00 11.61 -5.43
CA ASP A 6 13.17 11.72 -3.97
C ASP A 6 14.25 10.77 -3.43
N GLY A 7 14.96 10.04 -4.31
CA GLY A 7 16.04 9.13 -3.93
C GLY A 7 15.60 7.87 -3.15
N ARG A 8 14.29 7.61 -3.02
CA ARG A 8 13.76 6.47 -2.25
C ARG A 8 13.64 5.17 -3.06
N ALA A 9 13.73 5.27 -4.39
CA ALA A 9 13.57 4.14 -5.28
C ALA A 9 14.83 3.26 -5.31
N SER A 10 14.65 1.94 -5.30
CA SER A 10 15.73 0.99 -5.55
C SER A 10 15.97 0.82 -7.06
N GLY A 11 17.23 0.79 -7.49
CA GLY A 11 17.59 0.47 -8.89
C GLY A 11 17.57 -1.02 -9.23
N THR A 12 17.51 -1.91 -8.22
CA THR A 12 17.66 -3.36 -8.40
C THR A 12 16.44 -4.18 -7.95
N ARG A 13 15.46 -3.54 -7.31
CA ARG A 13 14.22 -4.18 -6.83
C ARG A 13 13.00 -3.53 -7.46
N GLN A 14 11.87 -4.25 -7.41
CA GLN A 14 10.57 -3.67 -7.74
C GLN A 14 10.20 -2.63 -6.68
N ASN A 15 9.83 -1.43 -7.11
CA ASN A 15 9.41 -0.37 -6.22
C ASN A 15 7.88 -0.33 -6.17
N LEU A 16 7.31 -0.37 -4.97
CA LEU A 16 5.90 -0.15 -4.74
C LEU A 16 5.77 0.99 -3.74
N ARG A 17 5.43 2.17 -4.23
CA ARG A 17 5.23 3.37 -3.42
C ARG A 17 3.75 3.59 -3.20
N VAL A 18 3.40 3.90 -1.96
CA VAL A 18 2.03 4.10 -1.53
C VAL A 18 1.94 5.52 -0.99
N VAL A 19 1.01 6.29 -1.54
CA VAL A 19 0.75 7.67 -1.14
C VAL A 19 -0.62 7.71 -0.50
N MET A 20 -0.68 8.23 0.72
CA MET A 20 -1.88 8.38 1.54
C MET A 20 -1.88 9.75 2.19
N THR A 21 -3.04 10.21 2.65
CA THR A 21 -3.08 11.37 3.54
C THR A 21 -2.46 11.00 4.90
N PRO A 22 -1.88 11.97 5.63
CA PRO A 22 -1.39 11.72 6.97
C PRO A 22 -2.49 11.17 7.91
N ALA A 23 -3.71 11.67 7.78
CA ALA A 23 -4.85 11.22 8.58
C ALA A 23 -5.18 9.73 8.33
N ASP A 24 -5.27 9.31 7.07
CA ASP A 24 -5.54 7.91 6.71
C ASP A 24 -4.39 6.99 7.13
N SER A 25 -3.14 7.45 6.98
CA SER A 25 -1.97 6.69 7.43
C SER A 25 -1.96 6.52 8.95
N SER A 26 -2.32 7.55 9.71
CA SER A 26 -2.44 7.47 11.18
C SER A 26 -3.59 6.56 11.61
N ALA A 27 -4.74 6.66 10.95
CA ALA A 27 -5.89 5.79 11.21
C ALA A 27 -5.57 4.31 10.91
N LEU A 28 -4.88 4.03 9.81
CA LEU A 28 -4.45 2.68 9.45
C LEU A 28 -3.55 2.04 10.52
N HIS A 29 -2.73 2.81 11.23
CA HIS A 29 -1.80 2.30 12.26
C HIS A 29 -2.30 2.50 13.69
N ARG A 30 -3.52 3.00 13.87
CA ARG A 30 -4.11 3.19 15.18
C ARG A 30 -4.47 1.82 15.80
N PHE A 31 -4.15 1.64 17.07
CA PHE A 31 -4.28 0.34 17.75
C PHE A 31 -5.75 -0.11 17.82
N GLU A 32 -6.67 0.82 18.07
CA GLU A 32 -8.12 0.61 18.13
C GLU A 32 -8.67 0.10 16.79
N ASP A 33 -8.13 0.61 15.68
CA ASP A 33 -8.56 0.27 14.31
C ASP A 33 -7.75 -0.90 13.73
N MET A 34 -6.74 -1.39 14.46
CA MET A 34 -5.74 -2.32 13.94
C MET A 34 -6.35 -3.63 13.43
N MET A 35 -7.44 -4.09 14.04
CA MET A 35 -8.13 -5.32 13.63
C MET A 35 -9.16 -5.11 12.53
N SER A 36 -9.46 -3.87 12.15
CA SER A 36 -10.38 -3.57 11.06
C SER A 36 -9.86 -4.11 9.72
N ASN A 37 -10.80 -4.51 8.87
CA ASN A 37 -10.53 -4.89 7.49
C ASN A 37 -10.96 -3.80 6.50
N ASP A 38 -11.39 -2.64 7.00
CA ASP A 38 -11.72 -1.50 6.18
C ASP A 38 -10.51 -1.03 5.38
N ARG A 39 -10.79 -0.52 4.18
CA ARG A 39 -9.76 -0.06 3.26
C ARG A 39 -9.74 1.46 3.26
N TYR A 40 -8.56 2.01 3.48
CA TYR A 40 -8.32 3.44 3.34
C TYR A 40 -7.93 3.75 1.90
N GLY A 41 -8.31 4.94 1.43
CA GLY A 41 -7.95 5.40 0.09
C GLY A 41 -6.45 5.64 -0.03
N CYS A 42 -5.87 5.25 -1.17
CA CYS A 42 -4.48 5.49 -1.47
C CYS A 42 -4.22 5.61 -2.98
N THR A 43 -3.07 6.16 -3.33
CA THR A 43 -2.50 6.10 -4.68
C THR A 43 -1.29 5.17 -4.65
N ILE A 44 -1.20 4.27 -5.60
CA ILE A 44 -0.08 3.32 -5.72
C ILE A 44 0.76 3.68 -6.95
N ILE A 45 2.07 3.76 -6.75
CA ILE A 45 3.04 3.98 -7.82
C ILE A 45 3.93 2.74 -7.91
N HIS A 46 3.87 2.05 -9.05
CA HIS A 46 4.65 0.86 -9.33
C HIS A 46 5.84 1.18 -10.24
N ASN A 47 7.03 0.76 -9.81
CA ASN A 47 8.33 0.99 -10.45
C ASN A 47 8.58 2.45 -10.84
N GLU A 48 7.97 3.38 -10.10
CA GLU A 48 8.05 4.82 -10.34
C GLU A 48 7.58 5.24 -11.75
N LYS A 49 6.75 4.41 -12.40
CA LYS A 49 6.27 4.60 -13.78
C LYS A 49 4.76 4.49 -13.87
N GLU A 50 4.19 3.43 -13.32
CA GLU A 50 2.76 3.17 -13.40
C GLU A 50 2.06 3.70 -12.15
N ILE A 51 1.02 4.49 -12.34
CA ILE A 51 0.24 5.07 -11.24
C ILE A 51 -1.17 4.50 -11.28
N TYR A 52 -1.64 4.09 -10.11
CA TYR A 52 -2.98 3.58 -9.86
C TYR A 52 -3.64 4.50 -8.83
N TYR A 53 -4.72 5.14 -9.26
CA TYR A 53 -5.55 6.01 -8.40
C TYR A 53 -6.68 5.19 -7.77
N ASP A 54 -7.36 5.78 -6.80
CA ASP A 54 -8.53 5.20 -6.12
C ASP A 54 -8.32 3.76 -5.63
N CYS A 55 -7.10 3.48 -5.16
CA CYS A 55 -6.74 2.19 -4.58
C CYS A 55 -7.17 2.12 -3.12
N GLY A 56 -7.32 0.90 -2.61
CA GLY A 56 -7.66 0.65 -1.21
C GLY A 56 -6.59 -0.15 -0.49
N ILE A 57 -6.12 0.33 0.67
CA ILE A 57 -5.12 -0.34 1.50
C ILE A 57 -5.68 -0.75 2.86
N ARG A 58 -5.28 -1.93 3.35
CA ARG A 58 -5.56 -2.39 4.71
C ARG A 58 -4.40 -3.21 5.28
N MET A 59 -4.32 -3.30 6.60
CA MET A 59 -3.40 -4.24 7.26
C MET A 59 -3.89 -5.69 7.15
N ARG A 60 -2.96 -6.62 6.94
CA ARG A 60 -3.23 -8.05 6.78
C ARG A 60 -2.52 -8.84 7.88
N GLY A 61 -3.24 -9.76 8.51
CA GLY A 61 -2.69 -10.71 9.46
C GLY A 61 -3.49 -10.77 10.76
N SER A 62 -2.92 -11.40 11.78
CA SER A 62 -3.45 -11.42 13.15
C SER A 62 -3.02 -10.16 13.92
N MET A 63 -3.61 -9.96 15.10
CA MET A 63 -3.21 -8.92 16.06
C MET A 63 -1.70 -8.88 16.26
N TRP A 64 -1.08 -10.06 16.43
CA TRP A 64 0.37 -10.19 16.59
C TRP A 64 1.15 -9.62 15.42
N THR A 65 0.83 -10.05 14.19
CA THR A 65 1.56 -9.60 13.00
C THR A 65 1.30 -8.14 12.66
N ARG A 66 0.13 -7.59 13.02
CA ARG A 66 -0.24 -6.20 12.73
C ARG A 66 0.41 -5.22 13.72
N ASN A 67 0.64 -5.66 14.95
CA ASN A 67 1.29 -4.88 16.01
C ASN A 67 2.83 -4.90 15.93
N ALA A 68 3.40 -5.57 14.92
CA ALA A 68 4.85 -5.75 14.78
C ALA A 68 5.33 -5.01 13.50
N PRO A 69 5.95 -3.81 13.62
CA PRO A 69 6.27 -2.94 12.48
C PRO A 69 7.10 -3.58 11.34
N GLY A 70 7.90 -4.59 11.63
CA GLY A 70 8.68 -5.35 10.64
C GLY A 70 7.91 -6.52 10.00
N GLU A 71 6.82 -6.95 10.63
CA GLU A 71 6.07 -8.15 10.27
C GLU A 71 4.69 -7.81 9.69
N THR A 72 4.25 -6.54 9.77
CA THR A 72 2.96 -6.07 9.26
C THR A 72 2.86 -6.28 7.76
N GLY A 73 1.92 -7.13 7.35
CA GLY A 73 1.53 -7.29 5.97
C GLY A 73 0.56 -6.19 5.55
N LEU A 74 0.71 -5.67 4.34
CA LEU A 74 -0.21 -4.71 3.74
C LEU A 74 -0.89 -5.35 2.55
N ASN A 75 -2.22 -5.22 2.47
CA ASN A 75 -3.01 -5.66 1.33
C ASN A 75 -3.55 -4.46 0.58
N TYR A 76 -3.34 -4.47 -0.73
CA TYR A 76 -3.75 -3.42 -1.65
C TYR A 76 -4.84 -3.96 -2.57
N LYS A 77 -5.84 -3.14 -2.84
CA LYS A 77 -6.89 -3.37 -3.83
C LYS A 77 -6.75 -2.31 -4.91
N PHE A 78 -6.63 -2.77 -6.14
CA PHE A 78 -6.61 -1.93 -7.34
C PHE A 78 -8.04 -1.68 -7.82
N PRO A 79 -8.27 -0.58 -8.55
CA PRO A 79 -9.59 -0.30 -9.09
C PRO A 79 -9.89 -1.30 -10.24
N ALA A 80 -11.18 -1.59 -10.44
CA ALA A 80 -11.62 -2.68 -11.32
C ALA A 80 -11.32 -2.43 -12.81
N ASP A 81 -11.21 -1.17 -13.20
CA ASP A 81 -10.84 -0.72 -14.54
C ASP A 81 -9.33 -0.86 -14.82
N LYS A 82 -8.50 -0.89 -13.78
CA LYS A 82 -7.04 -0.96 -13.89
C LYS A 82 -6.43 -1.96 -12.89
N PRO A 83 -6.62 -3.26 -13.10
CA PRO A 83 -6.01 -4.29 -12.26
C PRO A 83 -4.49 -4.27 -12.40
N PHE A 84 -3.79 -4.69 -11.34
CA PHE A 84 -2.34 -4.73 -11.33
C PHE A 84 -1.83 -5.75 -12.35
N ARG A 85 -0.92 -5.30 -13.23
CA ARG A 85 -0.42 -6.09 -14.37
C ARG A 85 -1.53 -6.67 -15.26
N GLY A 86 -2.68 -6.01 -15.32
CA GLY A 86 -3.80 -6.42 -16.16
C GLY A 86 -4.64 -7.59 -15.64
N MET A 87 -4.32 -8.16 -14.47
CA MET A 87 -5.03 -9.35 -13.96
C MET A 87 -5.30 -9.34 -12.46
N HIS A 88 -4.51 -8.66 -11.65
CA HIS A 88 -4.61 -8.78 -10.19
C HIS A 88 -5.40 -7.64 -9.57
N ASP A 89 -6.58 -7.96 -9.03
CA ASP A 89 -7.40 -7.01 -8.28
C ASP A 89 -6.81 -6.67 -6.91
N THR A 90 -6.06 -7.60 -6.31
CA THR A 90 -5.40 -7.37 -5.03
C THR A 90 -4.01 -7.97 -5.00
N ILE A 91 -3.09 -7.30 -4.30
CA ILE A 91 -1.77 -7.82 -3.99
C ILE A 91 -1.50 -7.66 -2.50
N THR A 92 -0.58 -8.45 -1.97
CA THR A 92 -0.12 -8.32 -0.58
C THR A 92 1.39 -8.20 -0.57
N THR A 93 1.91 -7.24 0.19
CA THR A 93 3.34 -7.12 0.44
C THR A 93 3.62 -7.22 1.93
N ARG A 94 4.87 -7.54 2.23
CA ARG A 94 5.41 -7.52 3.57
C ARG A 94 6.80 -6.91 3.48
N ARG A 95 7.18 -6.11 4.47
CA ARG A 95 8.55 -5.64 4.60
C ARG A 95 9.44 -6.86 4.92
N ARG A 96 10.53 -7.03 4.17
CA ARG A 96 11.56 -8.05 4.41
C ARG A 96 12.92 -7.37 4.43
#